data_AF-A0A539EEC5-F1
#
_entry.id   AF-A0A539EEC5-F1
#
_cell.length_a   1.000
_cell.length_b   1.000
_cell.length_c   1.000
_cell.angle_alpha   90.00
_cell.angle_beta   90.00
_cell.angle_gamma   90.00
#
_symmetry.space_group_name_H-M   'P 1'
#
loop_
_entity.id
_entity.type
_entity.pdbx_description
1 polymer ?
#
loop_
_entity_poly.entity_id
_entity_poly.type
_entity_poly.pdbx_seq_one_letter_code
_entity_poly.pdbx_strand_id
1 'polypeptide(L)'
;VSVILPRRAALSGAVVLASTGAVAVPVSLSARLSTETLPSRFALSEIPAAPTAAVSSGVFRLFGLAAGTWTVTARAPGFLTASTTIAVPSEDDIGDSAGVGGPVLNLALGLVLRGTVTVTGDTRVLGSSFTVLVSAFEPNTLRRETSGVGMSASAALSSTPFSLAGLEAGTWQVNASVPGFEKTPAGAASAVIPQTGAGVALGFVAPSARARLTVAIPTPAVPCLCGADFARVGYTHLAPSGAVEAVALATTAAGASFEFYSSSMVFTSPVGAVGPHRWTFLDRVTGRTASTQLSLAPQTTASASLDLTGAVHTVSGRLFLNAPLALSSGAASVSASSMAAVTSLAARAP
;
A
#
# COMPACT_ATOMS: atom_id res chain seq x y z
N VAL A 1 52.41 -23.45 -7.09
CA VAL A 1 51.27 -23.08 -7.96
C VAL A 1 51.20 -21.56 -7.98
N SER A 2 51.54 -20.92 -9.11
CA SER A 2 51.37 -19.47 -9.27
C SER A 2 49.99 -19.22 -9.85
N VAL A 3 49.17 -18.46 -9.15
CA VAL A 3 47.84 -18.04 -9.62
C VAL A 3 48.01 -16.63 -10.18
N ILE A 4 48.04 -16.50 -11.50
CA ILE A 4 47.98 -15.19 -12.16
C ILE A 4 46.51 -14.79 -12.22
N LEU A 5 46.12 -13.80 -11.44
CA LEU A 5 44.80 -13.19 -11.54
C LEU A 5 44.89 -12.08 -12.61
N PRO A 6 44.05 -12.12 -13.66
CA PRO A 6 44.03 -11.06 -14.67
C PRO A 6 43.67 -9.72 -14.01
N ARG A 7 44.41 -8.67 -14.34
CA ARG A 7 44.14 -7.32 -13.82
C ARG A 7 42.84 -6.84 -14.46
N ARG A 8 42.05 -6.08 -13.71
CA ARG A 8 40.85 -5.43 -14.26
C ARG A 8 41.01 -3.93 -14.18
N ALA A 9 40.53 -3.24 -15.21
CA ALA A 9 40.63 -1.80 -15.30
C ALA A 9 39.84 -1.13 -14.16
N ALA A 10 40.38 -0.02 -13.67
CA ALA A 10 39.65 0.97 -12.90
C ALA A 10 39.21 2.12 -13.82
N LEU A 11 38.01 2.64 -13.61
CA LEU A 11 37.53 3.85 -14.23
C LEU A 11 37.43 4.93 -13.16
N SER A 12 38.16 6.01 -13.34
CA SER A 12 38.01 7.22 -12.55
C SER A 12 37.35 8.31 -13.40
N GLY A 13 36.53 9.15 -12.79
CA GLY A 13 35.84 10.24 -13.48
C GLY A 13 35.28 11.24 -12.50
N ALA A 14 34.52 12.21 -13.01
CA ALA A 14 33.91 13.24 -12.18
C ALA A 14 32.38 13.18 -12.26
N VAL A 15 31.73 13.44 -11.14
CA VAL A 15 30.31 13.78 -11.07
C VAL A 15 30.21 15.28 -10.81
N VAL A 16 29.28 15.92 -11.51
CA VAL A 16 29.02 17.36 -11.41
C VAL A 16 27.53 17.58 -11.13
N LEU A 17 27.23 18.37 -10.09
CA LEU A 17 25.89 18.77 -9.68
C LEU A 17 25.73 20.28 -9.85
N ALA A 18 24.52 20.74 -10.19
CA ALA A 18 24.24 22.17 -10.30
C ALA A 18 24.46 22.95 -8.98
N SER A 19 24.24 22.35 -7.80
CA SER A 19 24.72 22.85 -6.49
C SER A 19 24.29 21.88 -5.41
N THR A 20 25.13 21.61 -4.41
CA THR A 20 24.76 20.78 -3.24
C THR A 20 24.09 21.59 -2.13
N GLY A 21 24.11 22.92 -2.19
CA GLY A 21 23.61 23.76 -1.11
C GLY A 21 24.41 23.54 0.18
N ALA A 22 23.74 23.55 1.33
CA ALA A 22 24.38 23.46 2.65
C ALA A 22 24.67 22.03 3.13
N VAL A 23 24.33 21.00 2.33
CA VAL A 23 24.44 19.60 2.74
C VAL A 23 25.21 18.83 1.68
N ALA A 24 26.12 17.95 2.08
CA ALA A 24 26.82 17.08 1.15
C ALA A 24 25.83 16.11 0.49
N VAL A 25 26.03 15.83 -0.79
CA VAL A 25 25.12 14.98 -1.57
C VAL A 25 25.84 13.68 -1.94
N PRO A 26 25.38 12.53 -1.43
CA PRO A 26 25.90 11.25 -1.88
C PRO A 26 25.38 10.95 -3.29
N VAL A 27 26.29 10.59 -4.18
CA VAL A 27 26.00 10.11 -5.53
C VAL A 27 26.33 8.64 -5.60
N SER A 28 25.32 7.83 -5.86
CA SER A 28 25.51 6.42 -6.20
C SER A 28 25.86 6.29 -7.68
N LEU A 29 26.88 5.49 -7.97
CA LEU A 29 27.23 5.10 -9.33
C LEU A 29 27.02 3.60 -9.52
N SER A 30 26.51 3.24 -10.69
CA SER A 30 26.39 1.85 -11.12
C SER A 30 26.87 1.72 -12.55
N ALA A 31 27.60 0.66 -12.86
CA ALA A 31 28.00 0.34 -14.23
C ALA A 31 27.49 -1.04 -14.65
N ARG A 32 26.98 -1.10 -15.87
CA ARG A 32 26.45 -2.31 -16.52
C ARG A 32 27.21 -2.56 -17.81
N LEU A 33 27.75 -3.76 -17.98
CA LEU A 33 28.34 -4.18 -19.25
C LEU A 33 27.22 -4.37 -20.28
N SER A 34 27.45 -4.04 -21.55
CA SER A 34 26.43 -4.09 -22.61
C SER A 34 25.78 -5.47 -22.79
N THR A 35 26.46 -6.54 -22.39
CA THR A 35 25.97 -7.92 -22.43
C THR A 35 25.25 -8.36 -21.15
N GLU A 36 25.19 -7.52 -20.12
CA GLU A 36 24.55 -7.80 -18.83
C GLU A 36 23.17 -7.14 -18.75
N THR A 37 22.24 -7.81 -18.07
CA THR A 37 20.88 -7.27 -17.84
C THR A 37 20.82 -6.34 -16.62
N LEU A 38 21.69 -6.56 -15.63
CA LEU A 38 21.76 -5.81 -14.37
C LEU A 38 23.13 -5.16 -14.19
N PRO A 39 23.23 -4.02 -13.50
CA PRO A 39 24.51 -3.44 -13.14
C PRO A 39 25.32 -4.40 -12.25
N SER A 40 26.62 -4.53 -12.52
CA SER A 40 27.51 -5.46 -11.83
C SER A 40 28.64 -4.76 -11.06
N ARG A 41 28.80 -3.45 -11.23
CA ARG A 41 29.78 -2.62 -10.51
C ARG A 41 29.11 -1.40 -9.91
N PHE A 42 29.54 -1.04 -8.71
CA PHE A 42 28.98 0.05 -7.93
C PHE A 42 30.08 0.87 -7.29
N ALA A 43 29.83 2.17 -7.15
CA ALA A 43 30.69 3.08 -6.42
C ALA A 43 29.82 4.17 -5.76
N LEU A 44 30.44 4.91 -4.85
CA LEU A 44 29.85 6.09 -4.24
C LEU A 44 30.81 7.26 -4.48
N SER A 45 30.25 8.44 -4.70
CA SER A 45 30.99 9.71 -4.65
C SER A 45 30.22 10.65 -3.75
N GLU A 46 30.89 11.25 -2.77
CA GLU A 46 30.28 12.26 -1.92
C GLU A 46 30.66 13.63 -2.47
N ILE A 47 29.66 14.39 -2.90
CA ILE A 47 29.87 15.76 -3.37
C ILE A 47 29.76 16.66 -2.13
N PRO A 48 30.82 17.42 -1.77
CA PRO A 48 30.80 18.25 -0.58
C PRO A 48 29.70 19.31 -0.63
N ALA A 49 29.22 19.73 0.53
CA ALA A 49 28.35 20.90 0.66
C ALA A 49 29.06 22.14 0.11
N ALA A 50 28.42 22.87 -0.79
CA ALA A 50 28.95 24.09 -1.39
C ALA A 50 27.83 25.14 -1.56
N PRO A 51 27.43 25.79 -0.45
CA PRO A 51 26.21 26.62 -0.41
C PRO A 51 26.26 27.86 -1.31
N THR A 52 27.46 28.30 -1.70
CA THR A 52 27.68 29.47 -2.56
C THR A 52 28.16 29.10 -3.96
N ALA A 53 28.39 27.81 -4.24
CA ALA A 53 28.89 27.38 -5.53
C ALA A 53 27.73 27.14 -6.50
N ALA A 54 27.86 27.70 -7.70
CA ALA A 54 26.91 27.50 -8.80
C ALA A 54 27.05 26.12 -9.46
N VAL A 55 28.06 25.33 -9.06
CA VAL A 55 28.31 23.95 -9.46
C VAL A 55 29.13 23.29 -8.35
N SER A 56 28.90 22.01 -8.07
CA SER A 56 29.70 21.22 -7.14
C SER A 56 30.14 19.93 -7.82
N SER A 57 31.37 19.49 -7.60
CA SER A 57 31.90 18.27 -8.22
C SER A 57 32.59 17.35 -7.22
N GLY A 58 32.68 16.08 -7.60
CA GLY A 58 33.27 15.01 -6.82
C GLY A 58 33.83 13.95 -7.75
N VAL A 59 34.89 13.29 -7.31
CA VAL A 59 35.53 12.21 -8.09
C VAL A 59 34.87 10.88 -7.72
N PHE A 60 34.72 10.00 -8.69
CA PHE A 60 34.33 8.62 -8.46
C PHE A 60 35.37 7.65 -9.02
N ARG A 61 35.40 6.43 -8.47
CA ARG A 61 36.22 5.35 -9.01
C ARG A 61 35.45 4.02 -8.99
N LEU A 62 35.33 3.41 -10.16
CA LEU A 62 34.75 2.08 -10.36
C LEU A 62 35.89 1.10 -10.63
N PHE A 63 35.88 -0.07 -9.98
CA PHE A 63 36.92 -1.07 -10.10
C PHE A 63 36.40 -2.34 -10.77
N GLY A 64 37.31 -3.16 -11.31
CA GLY A 64 36.96 -4.50 -11.74
C GLY A 64 36.22 -4.55 -13.08
N LEU A 65 36.42 -3.55 -13.94
CA LEU A 65 35.81 -3.48 -15.27
C LEU A 65 36.56 -4.40 -16.22
N ALA A 66 35.83 -5.28 -16.91
CA ALA A 66 36.37 -6.07 -18.01
C ALA A 66 36.40 -5.22 -19.29
N ALA A 67 37.20 -5.65 -20.27
CA ALA A 67 37.14 -5.10 -21.61
C ALA A 67 35.71 -5.23 -22.19
N GLY A 68 35.23 -4.18 -22.84
CA GLY A 68 33.88 -4.10 -23.39
C GLY A 68 33.24 -2.72 -23.22
N THR A 69 31.98 -2.63 -23.62
CA THR A 69 31.21 -1.37 -23.55
C THR A 69 30.39 -1.34 -22.27
N TRP A 70 30.61 -0.33 -21.43
CA TRP A 70 29.92 -0.16 -20.16
C TRP A 70 29.03 1.07 -20.19
N THR A 71 27.80 0.95 -19.70
CA THR A 71 26.95 2.10 -19.37
C THR A 71 27.15 2.43 -17.89
N VAL A 72 27.70 3.60 -17.62
CA VAL A 72 27.89 4.14 -16.26
C VAL A 72 26.74 5.10 -15.98
N THR A 73 26.06 4.90 -14.86
CA THR A 73 24.92 5.69 -14.43
C THR A 73 25.20 6.30 -13.07
N ALA A 74 25.00 7.60 -12.92
CA ALA A 74 25.07 8.33 -11.65
C ALA A 74 23.67 8.78 -11.22
N ARG A 75 23.39 8.63 -9.93
CA ARG A 75 22.13 9.02 -9.29
C ARG A 75 22.41 9.72 -7.97
N ALA A 76 21.69 10.81 -7.74
CA ALA A 76 21.75 11.59 -6.51
C ALA A 76 20.34 12.07 -6.11
N PRO A 77 20.00 12.10 -4.81
CA PRO A 77 18.72 12.63 -4.35
C PRO A 77 18.50 14.06 -4.82
N GLY A 78 17.33 14.38 -5.39
CA GLY A 78 17.02 15.72 -5.87
C GLY A 78 17.51 16.05 -7.29
N PHE A 79 18.25 15.15 -7.95
CA PHE A 79 18.77 15.35 -9.29
C PHE A 79 18.23 14.34 -10.31
N LEU A 80 18.34 14.68 -11.60
CA LEU A 80 18.09 13.76 -12.70
C LEU A 80 19.21 12.73 -12.80
N THR A 81 18.86 11.52 -13.23
CA THR A 81 19.83 10.49 -13.54
C THR A 81 20.73 10.95 -14.69
N ALA A 82 22.05 10.77 -14.56
CA ALA A 82 22.98 10.97 -15.66
C ALA A 82 23.57 9.61 -16.06
N SER A 83 23.72 9.36 -17.37
CA SER A 83 24.37 8.16 -17.85
C SER A 83 25.29 8.45 -19.02
N THR A 84 26.38 7.71 -19.11
CA THR A 84 27.29 7.72 -20.26
C THR A 84 27.71 6.31 -20.62
N THR A 85 28.08 6.11 -21.87
CA THR A 85 28.67 4.86 -22.35
C THR A 85 30.16 5.05 -22.52
N ILE A 86 30.95 4.10 -22.01
CA ILE A 86 32.41 4.08 -22.17
C ILE A 86 32.83 2.76 -22.81
N ALA A 87 33.86 2.80 -23.65
CA ALA A 87 34.55 1.61 -24.12
C ALA A 87 35.78 1.38 -23.24
N VAL A 88 35.88 0.18 -22.68
CA VAL A 88 37.06 -0.29 -21.95
C VAL A 88 37.85 -1.18 -22.91
N PRO A 89 38.93 -0.69 -23.53
CA PRO A 89 39.61 -1.38 -24.62
C PRO A 89 40.53 -2.52 -24.13
N SER A 90 41.05 -2.43 -22.91
CA SER A 90 42.05 -3.33 -22.34
C SER A 90 41.93 -3.37 -20.79
N GLU A 91 42.93 -3.93 -20.11
CA GLU A 91 43.04 -3.92 -18.64
C GLU A 91 43.60 -2.60 -18.08
N ASP A 92 43.82 -1.59 -18.94
CA ASP A 92 44.36 -0.28 -18.54
C ASP A 92 43.30 0.58 -17.85
N ASP A 93 43.74 1.30 -16.81
CA ASP A 93 42.87 2.22 -16.08
C ASP A 93 42.49 3.42 -16.97
N ILE A 94 41.25 3.89 -16.84
CA ILE A 94 40.72 5.05 -17.56
C ILE A 94 40.56 6.21 -16.58
N GLY A 95 41.16 7.36 -16.91
CA GLY A 95 41.19 8.54 -16.06
C GLY A 95 42.12 8.41 -14.85
N ASP A 96 42.35 9.51 -14.14
CA ASP A 96 43.21 9.55 -12.95
C ASP A 96 42.43 9.71 -11.64
N SER A 97 43.13 9.63 -10.50
CA SER A 97 42.53 9.79 -9.17
C SER A 97 42.01 11.20 -8.89
N ALA A 98 42.35 12.19 -9.72
CA ALA A 98 41.78 13.53 -9.66
C ALA A 98 40.52 13.67 -10.54
N GLY A 99 40.12 12.59 -11.25
CA GLY A 99 38.98 12.58 -12.16
C GLY A 99 39.28 13.16 -13.53
N VAL A 100 40.55 13.44 -13.86
CA VAL A 100 40.97 13.99 -15.15
C VAL A 100 41.13 12.86 -16.17
N GLY A 101 40.76 13.14 -17.42
CA GLY A 101 40.84 12.17 -18.53
C GLY A 101 39.77 11.06 -18.47
N GLY A 102 38.90 11.08 -17.46
CA GLY A 102 37.75 10.21 -17.32
C GLY A 102 36.43 10.85 -17.79
N PRO A 103 35.31 10.10 -17.78
CA PRO A 103 34.00 10.64 -18.09
C PRO A 103 33.52 11.63 -17.03
N VAL A 104 32.78 12.64 -17.47
CA VAL A 104 32.10 13.62 -16.60
C VAL A 104 30.60 13.40 -16.67
N LEU A 105 29.99 13.07 -15.52
CA LEU A 105 28.55 12.87 -15.38
C LEU A 105 27.92 14.13 -14.78
N ASN A 106 27.22 14.90 -15.60
CA ASN A 106 26.53 16.12 -15.18
C ASN A 106 25.08 15.77 -14.80
N LEU A 107 24.71 15.91 -13.52
CA LEU A 107 23.33 15.74 -13.08
C LEU A 107 22.70 17.13 -12.94
N ALA A 108 21.65 17.36 -13.74
CA ALA A 108 20.80 18.53 -13.62
C ALA A 108 19.82 18.38 -12.45
N LEU A 109 19.32 19.49 -11.93
CA LEU A 109 18.23 19.48 -10.95
C LEU A 109 17.02 18.78 -11.57
N GLY A 110 16.44 17.85 -10.81
CA GLY A 110 15.20 17.21 -11.25
C GLY A 110 13.99 18.09 -11.00
N LEU A 111 12.89 17.71 -11.63
CA LEU A 111 11.61 18.36 -11.45
C LEU A 111 11.07 18.05 -10.05
N VAL A 112 10.17 18.92 -9.58
CA VAL A 112 9.59 18.83 -8.24
C VAL A 112 8.10 18.50 -8.36
N LEU A 113 7.68 17.44 -7.69
CA LEU A 113 6.26 17.14 -7.43
C LEU A 113 5.88 17.75 -6.10
N ARG A 114 4.79 18.53 -6.10
CA ARG A 114 4.24 19.17 -4.89
C ARG A 114 2.86 18.61 -4.58
N GLY A 115 2.54 18.59 -3.30
CA GLY A 115 1.24 18.10 -2.86
C GLY A 115 0.93 18.46 -1.41
N THR A 116 -0.17 17.92 -0.92
CA THR A 116 -0.62 18.08 0.46
C THR A 116 -1.02 16.72 1.03
N VAL A 117 -0.58 16.43 2.25
CA VAL A 117 -1.11 15.33 3.05
C VAL A 117 -2.14 15.90 4.01
N THR A 118 -3.35 15.35 3.98
CA THR A 118 -4.45 15.74 4.86
C THR A 118 -4.91 14.52 5.64
N VAL A 119 -4.95 14.62 6.97
CA VAL A 119 -5.45 13.57 7.87
C VAL A 119 -6.64 14.12 8.66
N THR A 120 -7.80 13.51 8.47
CA THR A 120 -9.07 13.88 9.13
C THR A 120 -9.41 12.84 10.19
N GLY A 121 -9.51 13.26 11.45
CA GLY A 121 -9.75 12.43 12.63
C GLY A 121 -8.76 12.72 13.76
N ASP A 122 -8.91 12.01 14.88
CA ASP A 122 -8.04 12.18 16.04
C ASP A 122 -6.69 11.48 15.83
N THR A 123 -5.66 12.27 15.53
CA THR A 123 -4.28 11.81 15.32
C THR A 123 -3.44 11.85 16.59
N ARG A 124 -3.99 12.25 17.76
CA ARG A 124 -3.25 12.28 19.04
C ARG A 124 -2.75 10.90 19.47
N VAL A 125 -3.41 9.85 18.99
CA VAL A 125 -3.00 8.45 19.20
C VAL A 125 -1.64 8.12 18.56
N LEU A 126 -1.18 8.92 17.60
CA LEU A 126 0.12 8.76 16.93
C LEU A 126 1.25 9.52 17.63
N GLY A 127 0.96 10.24 18.72
CA GLY A 127 1.90 11.11 19.44
C GLY A 127 1.59 12.60 19.30
N SER A 128 2.50 13.47 19.76
CA SER A 128 2.39 14.93 19.59
C SER A 128 2.68 15.38 18.16
N SER A 129 3.49 14.62 17.43
CA SER A 129 3.80 14.78 16.01
C SER A 129 4.11 13.42 15.41
N PHE A 130 3.88 13.26 14.11
CA PHE A 130 4.17 12.02 13.39
C PHE A 130 4.72 12.32 11.99
N THR A 131 5.40 11.34 11.39
CA THR A 131 5.97 11.46 10.05
C THR A 131 5.19 10.59 9.07
N VAL A 132 4.72 11.19 7.98
CA VAL A 132 4.11 10.46 6.87
C VAL A 132 5.16 10.29 5.78
N LEU A 133 5.47 9.04 5.44
CA LEU A 133 6.36 8.75 4.32
C LEU A 133 5.56 8.83 3.01
N VAL A 134 5.87 9.84 2.19
CA VAL A 134 5.33 9.98 0.85
C VAL A 134 6.32 9.39 -0.13
N SER A 135 5.85 8.54 -1.03
CA SER A 135 6.64 7.91 -2.09
C SER A 135 6.03 8.21 -3.45
N ALA A 136 6.87 8.47 -4.44
CA ALA A 136 6.48 8.53 -5.84
C ALA A 136 7.23 7.43 -6.59
N PHE A 137 6.52 6.67 -7.41
CA PHE A 137 7.04 5.58 -8.22
C PHE A 137 6.71 5.81 -9.69
N GLU A 138 7.70 5.75 -10.57
CA GLU A 138 7.50 5.80 -12.01
C GLU A 138 7.55 4.38 -12.60
N PRO A 139 6.43 3.84 -13.14
CA PRO A 139 6.39 2.45 -13.60
C PRO A 139 7.32 2.13 -14.77
N ASN A 140 7.61 3.08 -15.65
CA ASN A 140 8.39 2.83 -16.87
C ASN A 140 9.88 2.71 -16.59
N THR A 141 10.41 3.56 -15.71
CA THR A 141 11.83 3.55 -15.33
C THR A 141 12.10 2.76 -14.06
N LEU A 142 11.03 2.25 -13.41
CA LEU A 142 11.05 1.62 -12.10
C LEU A 142 11.70 2.49 -11.01
N ARG A 143 11.64 3.82 -11.19
CA ARG A 143 12.26 4.78 -10.29
C ARG A 143 11.34 5.05 -9.10
N ARG A 144 11.93 5.22 -7.92
CA ARG A 144 11.21 5.57 -6.69
C ARG A 144 11.93 6.72 -5.99
N GLU A 145 11.16 7.71 -5.58
CA GLU A 145 11.62 8.79 -4.69
C GLU A 145 10.74 8.83 -3.44
N THR A 146 11.30 9.22 -2.31
CA THR A 146 10.58 9.28 -1.02
C THR A 146 10.91 10.53 -0.22
N SER A 147 9.95 11.04 0.52
CA SER A 147 10.12 12.15 1.46
C SER A 147 9.32 11.90 2.73
N GLY A 148 9.92 12.16 3.89
CA GLY A 148 9.21 12.23 5.16
C GLY A 148 8.52 13.58 5.29
N VAL A 149 7.24 13.58 5.66
CA VAL A 149 6.44 14.78 5.91
C VAL A 149 6.08 14.82 7.39
N GLY A 150 6.68 15.76 8.12
CA GLY A 150 6.35 15.98 9.53
C GLY A 150 4.97 16.61 9.68
N MET A 151 4.11 16.01 10.49
CA MET A 151 2.76 16.48 10.77
C MET A 151 2.58 16.69 12.27
N SER A 152 1.86 17.76 12.63
CA SER A 152 1.41 17.99 14.01
C SER A 152 0.15 17.16 14.27
N ALA A 153 0.03 16.59 15.47
CA ALA A 153 -1.19 15.88 15.85
C ALA A 153 -2.34 16.86 16.13
N SER A 154 -3.56 16.43 15.82
CA SER A 154 -4.80 17.18 15.91
C SER A 154 -5.95 16.25 16.28
N ALA A 155 -6.95 16.77 16.99
CA ALA A 155 -8.17 16.01 17.29
C ALA A 155 -9.13 15.87 16.10
N ALA A 156 -8.96 16.69 15.06
CA ALA A 156 -9.94 16.83 13.99
C ALA A 156 -9.30 16.79 12.61
N LEU A 157 -8.29 17.62 12.37
CA LEU A 157 -7.67 17.78 11.06
C LEU A 157 -6.20 18.17 11.20
N SER A 158 -5.34 17.49 10.47
CA SER A 158 -3.94 17.87 10.25
C SER A 158 -3.67 17.95 8.75
N SER A 159 -3.01 19.00 8.30
CA SER A 159 -2.70 19.20 6.88
C SER A 159 -1.31 19.81 6.72
N THR A 160 -0.45 19.18 5.92
CA THR A 160 0.92 19.65 5.67
C THR A 160 1.27 19.51 4.19
N PRO A 161 1.89 20.53 3.56
CA PRO A 161 2.41 20.39 2.21
C PRO A 161 3.63 19.48 2.15
N PHE A 162 3.89 18.85 1.01
CA PHE A 162 5.10 18.08 0.75
C PHE A 162 5.70 18.42 -0.61
N SER A 163 7.00 18.12 -0.76
CA SER A 163 7.72 18.24 -2.01
C SER A 163 8.65 17.05 -2.23
N LEU A 164 8.57 16.43 -3.39
CA LEU A 164 9.51 15.41 -3.88
C LEU A 164 10.31 16.01 -5.02
N ALA A 165 11.62 16.11 -4.86
CA ALA A 165 12.53 16.65 -5.87
C ALA A 165 13.27 15.53 -6.61
N GLY A 166 13.95 15.88 -7.72
CA GLY A 166 14.76 14.93 -8.48
C GLY A 166 14.00 14.18 -9.57
N LEU A 167 12.73 14.45 -9.78
CA LEU A 167 11.87 13.66 -10.66
C LEU A 167 12.16 13.95 -12.14
N GLU A 168 12.09 12.91 -12.96
CA GLU A 168 12.06 13.00 -14.42
C GLU A 168 10.65 13.35 -14.92
N ALA A 169 10.56 13.89 -16.13
CA ALA A 169 9.27 14.12 -16.78
C ALA A 169 8.59 12.78 -17.07
N GLY A 170 7.30 12.68 -16.76
CA GLY A 170 6.56 11.42 -16.90
C GLY A 170 5.40 11.30 -15.93
N THR A 171 4.80 10.12 -15.88
CA THR A 171 3.66 9.81 -15.01
C THR A 171 4.13 9.03 -13.79
N TRP A 172 3.92 9.63 -12.62
CA TRP A 172 4.32 9.13 -11.32
C TRP A 172 3.11 8.66 -10.51
N GLN A 173 3.24 7.52 -9.85
CA GLN A 173 2.29 6.99 -8.87
C GLN A 173 2.72 7.40 -7.47
N VAL A 174 1.94 8.26 -6.83
CA VAL A 174 2.21 8.80 -5.50
C VAL A 174 1.41 8.06 -4.44
N ASN A 175 2.09 7.53 -3.44
CA ASN A 175 1.46 6.83 -2.34
C ASN A 175 2.06 7.20 -0.98
N ALA A 176 1.24 7.09 0.05
CA ALA A 176 1.60 7.30 1.44
C ALA A 176 0.68 6.45 2.31
N SER A 177 1.08 6.21 3.56
CA SER A 177 0.27 5.54 4.56
C SER A 177 0.38 6.26 5.90
N VAL A 178 -0.71 6.24 6.66
CA VAL A 178 -0.77 6.75 8.03
C VAL A 178 -1.34 5.62 8.90
N PRO A 179 -0.60 5.14 9.92
CA PRO A 179 -1.07 4.04 10.77
C PRO A 179 -2.43 4.36 11.40
N GLY A 180 -3.38 3.43 11.31
CA GLY A 180 -4.72 3.62 11.86
C GLY A 180 -5.62 4.59 11.09
N PHE A 181 -5.24 5.03 9.88
CA PHE A 181 -6.05 5.86 9.01
C PHE A 181 -6.13 5.26 7.60
N GLU A 182 -7.22 5.57 6.91
CA GLU A 182 -7.54 5.07 5.58
C GLU A 182 -7.29 6.11 4.52
N LYS A 183 -6.53 5.75 3.48
CA LYS A 183 -6.28 6.65 2.35
C LYS A 183 -7.53 6.82 1.49
N THR A 184 -7.89 8.07 1.19
CA THR A 184 -9.03 8.44 0.34
C THR A 184 -8.59 9.43 -0.75
N PRO A 185 -8.79 9.12 -2.05
CA PRO A 185 -9.22 7.83 -2.59
C PRO A 185 -8.22 6.70 -2.29
N ALA A 186 -8.69 5.45 -2.29
CA ALA A 186 -7.82 4.29 -2.10
C ALA A 186 -6.83 4.13 -3.27
N GLY A 187 -5.68 3.51 -3.00
CA GLY A 187 -4.65 3.26 -4.01
C GLY A 187 -3.69 4.43 -4.23
N ALA A 188 -2.81 4.33 -5.23
CA ALA A 188 -1.86 5.38 -5.57
C ALA A 188 -2.53 6.52 -6.36
N ALA A 189 -2.17 7.77 -6.07
CA ALA A 189 -2.59 8.93 -6.85
C ALA A 189 -1.66 9.09 -8.06
N SER A 190 -2.20 9.43 -9.24
CA SER A 190 -1.38 9.68 -10.43
C SER A 190 -1.00 11.16 -10.52
N ALA A 191 0.23 11.44 -10.92
CA ALA A 191 0.74 12.80 -11.15
C ALA A 191 1.62 12.84 -12.40
N VAL A 192 1.43 13.87 -13.24
CA VAL A 192 2.28 14.08 -14.42
C VAL A 192 3.29 15.18 -14.12
N ILE A 193 4.54 14.95 -14.48
CA ILE A 193 5.67 15.85 -14.30
C ILE A 193 6.19 16.28 -15.68
N PRO A 194 6.44 17.59 -15.93
CA PRO A 194 6.28 18.72 -15.01
C PRO A 194 4.81 18.95 -14.62
N GLN A 195 4.60 19.29 -13.35
CA GLN A 195 3.27 19.46 -12.80
C GLN A 195 2.62 20.75 -13.32
N THR A 196 1.36 20.67 -13.72
CA THR A 196 0.54 21.84 -14.05
C THR A 196 -0.64 21.90 -13.08
N GLY A 197 -0.82 23.03 -12.38
CA GLY A 197 -1.95 23.25 -11.47
C GLY A 197 -1.71 22.86 -10.01
N ALA A 198 -2.81 22.51 -9.32
CA ALA A 198 -2.82 22.18 -7.90
C ALA A 198 -2.07 20.86 -7.63
N GLY A 199 -1.49 20.76 -6.45
CA GLY A 199 -0.71 19.62 -5.96
C GLY A 199 -1.35 18.23 -6.16
N VAL A 200 -0.58 17.18 -5.85
CA VAL A 200 -1.18 15.89 -5.50
C VAL A 200 -1.79 15.98 -4.10
N ALA A 201 -3.08 15.67 -3.96
CA ALA A 201 -3.75 15.60 -2.67
C ALA A 201 -3.77 14.15 -2.16
N LEU A 202 -3.22 13.92 -0.97
CA LEU A 202 -3.25 12.63 -0.28
C LEU A 202 -4.12 12.78 0.97
N GLY A 203 -5.37 12.33 0.87
CA GLY A 203 -6.33 12.36 1.98
C GLY A 203 -6.27 11.07 2.80
N PHE A 204 -6.39 11.21 4.11
CA PHE A 204 -6.51 10.12 5.07
C PHE A 204 -7.67 10.42 6.01
N VAL A 205 -8.52 9.44 6.27
CA VAL A 205 -9.65 9.57 7.19
C VAL A 205 -9.54 8.52 8.27
N ALA A 206 -9.97 8.85 9.48
CA ALA A 206 -10.12 7.85 10.52
C ALA A 206 -11.05 6.73 10.01
N PRO A 207 -10.73 5.46 10.32
CA PRO A 207 -11.63 4.36 10.07
C PRO A 207 -12.99 4.74 10.64
N SER A 208 -14.02 4.51 9.86
CA SER A 208 -15.40 4.87 10.23
C SER A 208 -16.40 3.86 9.70
N ALA A 209 -15.92 2.86 8.97
CA ALA A 209 -16.76 1.87 8.34
C ALA A 209 -17.26 0.87 9.39
N ARG A 210 -18.56 0.57 9.35
CA ARG A 210 -19.21 -0.35 10.29
C ARG A 210 -20.10 -1.34 9.56
N ALA A 211 -20.35 -2.48 10.19
CA ALA A 211 -21.42 -3.38 9.80
C ALA A 211 -22.56 -3.33 10.82
N ARG A 212 -23.80 -3.39 10.35
CA ARG A 212 -25.01 -3.58 11.17
C ARG A 212 -25.73 -4.84 10.71
N LEU A 213 -25.65 -5.90 11.50
CA LEU A 213 -26.18 -7.22 11.17
C LEU A 213 -27.40 -7.53 12.02
N THR A 214 -28.52 -7.83 11.37
CA THR A 214 -29.70 -8.36 12.05
C THR A 214 -29.64 -9.87 12.02
N VAL A 215 -29.63 -10.52 13.17
CA VAL A 215 -29.50 -11.98 13.27
C VAL A 215 -30.78 -12.53 13.89
N ALA A 216 -31.59 -13.24 13.10
CA ALA A 216 -32.75 -13.97 13.59
C ALA A 216 -32.28 -15.21 14.36
N ILE A 217 -32.84 -15.43 15.55
CA ILE A 217 -32.40 -16.45 16.50
C ILE A 217 -33.63 -17.23 16.97
N PRO A 218 -33.55 -18.57 17.13
CA PRO A 218 -34.67 -19.33 17.70
C PRO A 218 -35.14 -18.71 19.01
N THR A 219 -36.45 -18.50 19.17
CA THR A 219 -37.00 -17.94 20.40
C THR A 219 -36.67 -18.86 21.59
N PRO A 220 -36.09 -18.37 22.69
CA PRO A 220 -35.93 -19.15 23.92
C PRO A 220 -37.29 -19.62 24.44
N ALA A 221 -37.33 -20.78 25.11
CA ALA A 221 -38.56 -21.30 25.72
C ALA A 221 -39.15 -20.36 26.80
N VAL A 222 -38.31 -19.54 27.44
CA VAL A 222 -38.70 -18.46 28.35
C VAL A 222 -37.91 -17.21 27.92
N PRO A 223 -38.49 -16.32 27.09
CA PRO A 223 -37.77 -15.15 26.61
C PRO A 223 -37.57 -14.16 27.76
N CYS A 224 -36.34 -13.91 28.17
CA CYS A 224 -35.96 -12.63 28.76
C CYS A 224 -35.51 -11.72 27.61
N LEU A 225 -35.96 -10.46 27.59
CA LEU A 225 -35.40 -9.44 26.67
C LEU A 225 -34.00 -8.99 27.16
N CYS A 226 -33.16 -9.94 27.58
CA CYS A 226 -31.92 -9.68 28.29
C CYS A 226 -30.77 -10.48 27.66
N GLY A 227 -29.55 -9.92 27.71
CA GLY A 227 -28.39 -10.49 27.01
C GLY A 227 -28.04 -11.94 27.41
N ALA A 228 -28.52 -12.42 28.56
CA ALA A 228 -28.27 -13.78 29.04
C ALA A 228 -28.79 -14.85 28.04
N ASP A 229 -29.94 -14.64 27.41
CA ASP A 229 -30.51 -15.57 26.42
C ASP A 229 -29.69 -15.64 25.13
N PHE A 230 -28.89 -14.60 24.86
CA PHE A 230 -28.06 -14.44 23.68
C PHE A 230 -26.59 -14.81 23.93
N ALA A 231 -26.21 -15.14 25.16
CA ALA A 231 -24.86 -15.62 25.50
C ALA A 231 -24.53 -16.97 24.83
N ARG A 232 -25.52 -17.68 24.27
CA ARG A 232 -25.32 -18.87 23.44
C ARG A 232 -24.85 -18.57 22.02
N VAL A 233 -24.97 -17.32 21.56
CA VAL A 233 -24.57 -16.94 20.20
C VAL A 233 -23.12 -16.51 20.20
N GLY A 234 -22.29 -17.27 19.49
CA GLY A 234 -20.93 -16.87 19.17
C GLY A 234 -20.90 -16.14 17.83
N TYR A 235 -19.91 -15.26 17.66
CA TYR A 235 -19.57 -14.76 16.33
C TYR A 235 -18.07 -14.82 16.09
N THR A 236 -17.71 -14.90 14.81
CA THR A 236 -16.35 -14.72 14.31
C THR A 236 -16.34 -13.66 13.23
N HIS A 237 -15.27 -12.88 13.18
CA HIS A 237 -15.06 -11.81 12.21
C HIS A 237 -13.71 -12.00 11.53
N LEU A 238 -13.74 -12.04 10.19
CA LEU A 238 -12.56 -12.01 9.35
C LEU A 238 -12.44 -10.65 8.67
N ALA A 239 -11.23 -10.11 8.75
CA ALA A 239 -10.82 -8.88 8.10
C ALA A 239 -10.58 -9.06 6.60
N PRO A 240 -10.38 -7.98 5.82
CA PRO A 240 -10.02 -8.05 4.42
C PRO A 240 -8.67 -8.75 4.17
N SER A 241 -7.79 -8.76 5.19
CA SER A 241 -6.52 -9.49 5.16
C SER A 241 -6.68 -11.01 5.26
N GLY A 242 -7.88 -11.50 5.56
CA GLY A 242 -8.16 -12.92 5.81
C GLY A 242 -7.84 -13.39 7.24
N ALA A 243 -7.29 -12.52 8.09
CA ALA A 243 -7.06 -12.82 9.50
C ALA A 243 -8.38 -12.81 10.30
N VAL A 244 -8.50 -13.70 11.28
CA VAL A 244 -9.59 -13.66 12.27
C VAL A 244 -9.27 -12.57 13.28
N GLU A 245 -10.04 -11.48 13.26
CA GLU A 245 -9.84 -10.34 14.16
C GLU A 245 -10.61 -10.49 15.47
N ALA A 246 -11.73 -11.20 15.47
CA ALA A 246 -12.51 -11.42 16.68
C ALA A 246 -13.19 -12.79 16.70
N VAL A 247 -13.21 -13.38 17.90
CA VAL A 247 -14.03 -14.52 18.29
C VAL A 247 -14.61 -14.20 19.67
N ALA A 248 -15.91 -14.00 19.76
CA ALA A 248 -16.53 -13.62 21.02
C ALA A 248 -17.98 -14.11 21.11
N LEU A 249 -18.54 -14.02 22.32
CA LEU A 249 -19.97 -14.14 22.53
C LEU A 249 -20.65 -12.83 22.17
N ALA A 250 -21.91 -12.91 21.76
CA ALA A 250 -22.75 -11.75 21.44
C ALA A 250 -22.93 -10.78 22.64
N THR A 251 -22.45 -11.12 23.82
CA THR A 251 -22.53 -10.30 25.03
C THR A 251 -21.19 -9.72 25.48
N THR A 252 -20.07 -10.15 24.90
CA THR A 252 -18.72 -9.84 25.42
C THR A 252 -17.77 -9.24 24.40
N ALA A 253 -18.25 -8.90 23.20
CA ALA A 253 -17.37 -8.35 22.17
C ALA A 253 -16.99 -6.89 22.43
N ALA A 254 -15.69 -6.65 22.63
CA ALA A 254 -15.16 -5.31 22.84
C ALA A 254 -15.43 -4.40 21.62
N GLY A 255 -15.94 -3.19 21.88
CA GLY A 255 -16.19 -2.16 20.87
C GLY A 255 -17.38 -2.42 19.93
N ALA A 256 -18.03 -3.58 20.02
CA ALA A 256 -19.28 -3.86 19.34
C ALA A 256 -20.47 -3.45 20.22
N SER A 257 -21.62 -3.18 19.60
CA SER A 257 -22.87 -3.04 20.31
C SER A 257 -23.87 -4.10 19.89
N PHE A 258 -24.72 -4.50 20.83
CA PHE A 258 -25.78 -5.49 20.61
C PHE A 258 -27.09 -4.94 21.15
N GLU A 259 -28.13 -5.03 20.33
CA GLU A 259 -29.52 -4.81 20.74
C GLU A 259 -30.25 -6.15 20.68
N PHE A 260 -30.96 -6.51 21.74
CA PHE A 260 -31.61 -7.81 21.87
C PHE A 260 -33.13 -7.67 21.78
N TYR A 261 -33.76 -8.56 21.02
CA TYR A 261 -35.20 -8.65 20.80
C TYR A 261 -35.66 -10.09 21.05
N SER A 262 -36.96 -10.35 21.15
CA SER A 262 -37.48 -11.68 21.53
C SER A 262 -37.04 -12.83 20.61
N SER A 263 -36.81 -12.57 19.32
CA SER A 263 -36.44 -13.58 18.31
C SER A 263 -35.31 -13.12 17.38
N SER A 264 -34.60 -12.06 17.75
CA SER A 264 -33.50 -11.52 16.96
C SER A 264 -32.55 -10.70 17.81
N MET A 265 -31.36 -10.44 17.26
CA MET A 265 -30.45 -9.43 17.78
C MET A 265 -29.93 -8.57 16.65
N VAL A 266 -29.60 -7.32 16.95
CA VAL A 266 -28.88 -6.43 16.04
C VAL A 266 -27.46 -6.26 16.58
N PHE A 267 -26.49 -6.71 15.81
CA PHE A 267 -25.07 -6.50 16.05
C PHE A 267 -24.59 -5.29 15.25
N THR A 268 -23.93 -4.34 15.91
CA THR A 268 -23.17 -3.29 15.23
C THR A 268 -21.70 -3.51 15.52
N SER A 269 -20.90 -3.68 14.46
CA SER A 269 -19.47 -3.92 14.60
C SER A 269 -18.75 -2.72 15.21
N PRO A 270 -17.57 -2.95 15.82
CA PRO A 270 -16.60 -1.89 16.00
C PRO A 270 -16.31 -1.21 14.66
N VAL A 271 -15.76 -0.01 14.73
CA VAL A 271 -15.17 0.63 13.56
C VAL A 271 -14.07 -0.27 13.01
N GLY A 272 -14.14 -0.59 11.73
CA GLY A 272 -13.17 -1.45 11.05
C GLY A 272 -12.57 -0.81 9.81
N ALA A 273 -11.62 -1.52 9.21
CA ALA A 273 -11.05 -1.15 7.92
C ALA A 273 -12.10 -1.18 6.80
N VAL A 274 -11.79 -0.53 5.68
CA VAL A 274 -12.53 -0.63 4.42
C VAL A 274 -12.15 -1.90 3.67
N GLY A 275 -13.13 -2.50 3.00
CA GLY A 275 -12.93 -3.68 2.17
C GLY A 275 -13.92 -4.80 2.48
N PRO A 276 -13.73 -5.99 1.90
CA PRO A 276 -14.57 -7.14 2.14
C PRO A 276 -14.28 -7.75 3.52
N HIS A 277 -15.30 -7.84 4.34
CA HIS A 277 -15.26 -8.51 5.63
C HIS A 277 -16.24 -9.67 5.65
N ARG A 278 -15.93 -10.70 6.42
CA ARG A 278 -16.84 -11.82 6.65
C ARG A 278 -17.21 -11.92 8.12
N TRP A 279 -18.51 -11.98 8.40
CA TRP A 279 -19.03 -12.28 9.73
C TRP A 279 -19.73 -13.62 9.70
N THR A 280 -19.45 -14.44 10.71
CA THR A 280 -20.13 -15.71 10.93
C THR A 280 -20.73 -15.71 12.32
N PHE A 281 -22.01 -16.06 12.43
CA PHE A 281 -22.67 -16.30 13.69
C PHE A 281 -22.95 -17.78 13.86
N LEU A 282 -22.88 -18.25 15.11
CA LEU A 282 -23.12 -19.63 15.51
C LEU A 282 -24.05 -19.62 16.72
N ASP A 283 -25.16 -20.34 16.64
CA ASP A 283 -25.92 -20.73 17.82
C ASP A 283 -25.31 -22.01 18.41
N ARG A 284 -24.72 -21.92 19.61
CA ARG A 284 -24.03 -23.04 20.26
C ARG A 284 -24.98 -24.16 20.71
N VAL A 285 -26.27 -23.88 20.88
CA VAL A 285 -27.24 -24.90 21.31
C VAL A 285 -27.66 -25.75 20.12
N THR A 286 -28.00 -25.13 19.00
CA THR A 286 -28.48 -25.84 17.81
C THR A 286 -27.36 -26.23 16.83
N GLY A 287 -26.16 -25.69 17.00
CA GLY A 287 -25.02 -25.88 16.09
C GLY A 287 -25.15 -25.14 14.76
N ARG A 288 -26.19 -24.32 14.59
CA ARG A 288 -26.48 -23.63 13.33
C ARG A 288 -25.57 -22.44 13.12
N THR A 289 -25.10 -22.27 11.89
CA THR A 289 -24.25 -21.16 11.49
C THR A 289 -24.85 -20.35 10.35
N ALA A 290 -24.60 -19.05 10.35
CA ALA A 290 -24.95 -18.16 9.26
C ALA A 290 -23.78 -17.21 8.99
N SER A 291 -23.40 -17.04 7.72
CA SER A 291 -22.31 -16.17 7.31
C SER A 291 -22.80 -15.10 6.34
N THR A 292 -22.21 -13.92 6.41
CA THR A 292 -22.34 -12.89 5.37
C THR A 292 -20.98 -12.28 5.07
N GLN A 293 -20.83 -11.81 3.83
CA GLN A 293 -19.71 -10.99 3.41
C GLN A 293 -20.24 -9.61 3.06
N LEU A 294 -19.72 -8.56 3.71
CA LEU A 294 -20.05 -7.18 3.37
C LEU A 294 -18.78 -6.44 3.01
N SER A 295 -18.88 -5.65 1.94
CA SER A 295 -17.87 -4.67 1.60
C SER A 295 -18.18 -3.38 2.34
N LEU A 296 -17.31 -3.04 3.30
CA LEU A 296 -17.39 -1.79 4.04
C LEU A 296 -16.75 -0.67 3.23
N ALA A 297 -17.41 0.50 3.18
CA ALA A 297 -16.90 1.71 2.53
C ALA A 297 -16.68 2.83 3.57
N PRO A 298 -15.77 3.78 3.30
CA PRO A 298 -15.45 4.85 4.25
C PRO A 298 -16.72 5.59 4.69
N GLN A 299 -16.85 5.88 5.99
CA GLN A 299 -17.96 6.64 6.57
C GLN A 299 -19.35 6.03 6.34
N THR A 300 -19.45 4.74 6.03
CA THR A 300 -20.73 4.05 5.83
C THR A 300 -20.93 2.91 6.82
N THR A 301 -22.21 2.60 7.08
CA THR A 301 -22.63 1.39 7.78
C THR A 301 -23.26 0.44 6.77
N ALA A 302 -22.59 -0.66 6.43
CA ALA A 302 -23.17 -1.70 5.61
C ALA A 302 -24.11 -2.57 6.47
N SER A 303 -25.20 -3.07 5.90
CA SER A 303 -26.16 -3.88 6.66
C SER A 303 -26.49 -5.20 5.97
N ALA A 304 -26.75 -6.24 6.76
CA ALA A 304 -27.29 -7.51 6.28
C ALA A 304 -28.17 -8.19 7.32
N SER A 305 -28.96 -9.16 6.86
CA SER A 305 -29.75 -10.04 7.71
C SER A 305 -29.19 -11.47 7.63
N LEU A 306 -29.16 -12.15 8.76
CA LEU A 306 -28.73 -13.53 8.94
C LEU A 306 -29.82 -14.29 9.69
N ASP A 307 -29.96 -15.59 9.42
CA ASP A 307 -30.99 -16.43 10.03
C ASP A 307 -30.37 -17.69 10.66
N LEU A 308 -30.50 -17.83 11.98
CA LEU A 308 -30.11 -19.00 12.77
C LEU A 308 -31.31 -19.86 13.20
N THR A 309 -32.54 -19.43 12.86
CA THR A 309 -33.79 -20.14 13.22
C THR A 309 -33.97 -21.45 12.46
N GLY A 310 -33.20 -21.65 11.38
CA GLY A 310 -33.31 -22.76 10.44
C GLY A 310 -34.73 -22.97 9.91
N ALA A 311 -35.51 -21.88 9.86
CA ALA A 311 -36.76 -21.84 9.17
C ALA A 311 -36.50 -22.06 7.67
N VAL A 312 -37.25 -22.97 7.07
CA VAL A 312 -37.31 -23.11 5.62
C VAL A 312 -38.29 -22.05 5.13
N HIS A 313 -37.78 -21.01 4.49
CA HIS A 313 -38.62 -19.99 3.86
C HIS A 313 -39.00 -20.47 2.46
N THR A 314 -40.28 -20.76 2.25
CA THR A 314 -40.81 -21.01 0.91
C THR A 314 -40.93 -19.68 0.18
N VAL A 315 -40.05 -19.41 -0.77
CA VAL A 315 -40.16 -18.23 -1.63
C VAL A 315 -41.12 -18.57 -2.77
N SER A 316 -42.34 -18.03 -2.75
CA SER A 316 -43.23 -18.07 -3.90
C SER A 316 -43.09 -16.76 -4.71
N GLY A 317 -42.61 -16.86 -5.94
CA GLY A 317 -42.44 -15.70 -6.83
C GLY A 317 -41.29 -15.81 -7.82
N ARG A 318 -41.06 -14.75 -8.60
CA ARG A 318 -39.90 -14.62 -9.49
C ARG A 318 -38.76 -13.92 -8.72
N LEU A 319 -37.63 -14.58 -8.58
CA LEU A 319 -36.41 -14.02 -8.00
C LEU A 319 -35.59 -13.35 -9.10
N PHE A 320 -35.38 -12.04 -9.01
CA PHE A 320 -34.48 -11.30 -9.89
C PHE A 320 -33.12 -11.14 -9.20
N LEU A 321 -32.09 -11.74 -9.78
CA LEU A 321 -30.71 -11.68 -9.27
C LEU A 321 -29.92 -10.65 -10.09
N ASN A 322 -29.57 -9.53 -9.47
CA ASN A 322 -28.80 -8.45 -10.10
C ASN A 322 -27.28 -8.61 -9.84
N ALA A 323 -26.88 -9.68 -9.16
CA ALA A 323 -25.50 -10.00 -8.80
C ALA A 323 -25.33 -11.53 -8.67
N PRO A 324 -24.10 -12.06 -8.72
CA PRO A 324 -23.83 -13.49 -8.53
C PRO A 324 -24.31 -13.97 -7.15
N LEU A 325 -25.04 -15.09 -7.13
CA LEU A 325 -25.55 -15.71 -5.91
C LEU A 325 -24.65 -16.90 -5.54
N ALA A 326 -24.12 -16.92 -4.33
CA ALA A 326 -23.47 -18.08 -3.76
C ALA A 326 -24.45 -18.81 -2.85
N LEU A 327 -24.84 -20.03 -3.22
CA LEU A 327 -25.68 -20.91 -2.41
C LEU A 327 -24.77 -21.99 -1.80
N SER A 328 -24.86 -22.21 -0.50
CA SER A 328 -24.13 -23.29 0.17
C SER A 328 -25.04 -24.13 1.04
N SER A 329 -24.86 -25.44 0.98
CA SER A 329 -25.50 -26.42 1.88
C SER A 329 -24.43 -27.40 2.37
N GLY A 330 -24.15 -27.37 3.67
CA GLY A 330 -23.05 -28.15 4.25
C GLY A 330 -21.70 -27.80 3.61
N ALA A 331 -20.96 -28.81 3.16
CA ALA A 331 -19.67 -28.63 2.47
C ALA A 331 -19.80 -28.22 0.98
N ALA A 332 -21.01 -28.23 0.43
CA ALA A 332 -21.24 -27.86 -0.97
C ALA A 332 -21.45 -26.34 -1.07
N SER A 333 -20.72 -25.69 -1.99
CA SER A 333 -20.95 -24.31 -2.39
C SER A 333 -21.11 -24.25 -3.91
N VAL A 334 -22.09 -23.48 -4.37
CA VAL A 334 -22.34 -23.24 -5.79
C VAL A 334 -22.52 -21.75 -6.01
N SER A 335 -21.67 -21.18 -6.86
CA SER A 335 -21.85 -19.83 -7.38
C SER A 335 -22.71 -19.91 -8.64
N ALA A 336 -23.94 -19.41 -8.58
CA ALA A 336 -24.79 -19.26 -9.75
C ALA A 336 -24.78 -17.79 -10.20
N SER A 337 -24.27 -17.56 -11.42
CA SER A 337 -24.31 -16.27 -12.10
C SER A 337 -25.47 -16.16 -13.10
N SER A 338 -26.29 -17.21 -13.25
CA SER A 338 -27.48 -17.22 -14.10
C SER A 338 -28.53 -18.23 -13.61
N MET A 339 -29.81 -18.03 -13.98
CA MET A 339 -30.90 -18.94 -13.60
C MET A 339 -30.69 -20.39 -14.12
N ALA A 340 -29.97 -20.57 -15.23
CA ALA A 340 -29.69 -21.90 -15.80
C ALA A 340 -28.83 -22.77 -14.85
N ALA A 341 -27.94 -22.15 -14.07
CA ALA A 341 -27.13 -22.84 -13.06
C ALA A 341 -27.92 -23.22 -11.80
N VAL A 342 -29.02 -22.50 -11.51
CA VAL A 342 -29.92 -22.81 -10.38
C VAL A 342 -30.86 -23.96 -10.73
N THR A 343 -31.32 -24.06 -11.98
CA THR A 343 -32.18 -25.18 -12.44
C THR A 343 -31.47 -26.52 -12.51
N SER A 344 -30.15 -26.56 -12.77
CA SER A 344 -29.37 -27.81 -12.78
C SER A 344 -29.13 -28.39 -11.37
N LEU A 345 -29.29 -27.57 -10.33
CA LEU A 345 -29.26 -27.99 -8.92
C LEU A 345 -30.54 -28.73 -8.49
N ALA A 346 -31.71 -28.33 -9.02
CA ALA A 346 -32.98 -28.98 -8.73
C ALA A 346 -33.06 -30.43 -9.25
N ALA A 347 -32.26 -30.77 -10.28
CA ALA A 347 -32.21 -32.10 -10.86
C ALA A 347 -31.24 -33.08 -10.14
N ARG A 348 -30.53 -32.63 -9.10
CA ARG A 348 -29.51 -33.43 -8.37
C ARG A 348 -29.76 -33.60 -6.87
N ALA A 349 -30.87 -33.09 -6.34
CA ALA A 349 -31.32 -33.47 -5.00
C ALA A 349 -32.11 -34.79 -5.10
N PRO A 350 -31.88 -35.79 -4.22
CA PRO A 350 -32.76 -36.94 -4.11
C PRO A 350 -34.16 -36.54 -3.65
#